data_AF-A0A380FF14-F1
#
_entry.id   AF-A0A380FF14-F1
#
_cell.length_a   1.000
_cell.length_b   1.000
_cell.length_c   1.000
_cell.angle_alpha   90.00
_cell.angle_beta   90.00
_cell.angle_gamma   90.00
#
_symmetry.space_group_name_H-M   'P 1'
#
loop_
_entity.id
_entity.type
_entity.pdbx_description
1 polymer ?
#
loop_
_entity_poly.entity_id
_entity_poly.type
_entity_poly.pdbx_seq_one_letter_code
_entity_poly.pdbx_strand_id
1 'polypeptide(L)'
;MLAANETIAEHFNKLDVPFIYRVHEQPKSDRLRQFFDFITNFGLMIKGTGEDIHPSTLQKIQQEVEGQPEQMVISTMMLRSMQQAKYDDINLGHFGLSAEYYTHFTSPIRRYPDLIVHRLIRKYLIEKSMDN
;
A
#
# COMPACT_ATOMS: atom_id res chain seq x y z
N MET A 1 -12.80 1.60 -9.32
CA MET A 1 -12.68 0.86 -8.05
C MET A 1 -11.75 1.57 -7.07
N LEU A 2 -10.49 1.86 -7.43
CA LEU A 2 -9.53 2.53 -6.52
C LEU A 2 -10.05 3.85 -5.95
N ALA A 3 -10.55 4.76 -6.80
CA ALA A 3 -11.15 6.01 -6.33
C ALA A 3 -12.25 5.79 -5.27
N ALA A 4 -13.15 4.82 -5.45
CA ALA A 4 -14.19 4.52 -4.46
C ALA A 4 -13.61 3.98 -3.14
N ASN A 5 -12.58 3.13 -3.22
CA ASN A 5 -11.87 2.60 -2.06
C ASN A 5 -11.17 3.71 -1.27
N GLU A 6 -10.46 4.60 -1.96
CA GLU A 6 -9.74 5.75 -1.38
C GLU A 6 -10.73 6.75 -0.77
N THR A 7 -11.81 7.09 -1.48
CA THR A 7 -12.85 8.00 -0.97
C THR A 7 -13.48 7.47 0.31
N ILE A 8 -13.81 6.17 0.37
CA ILE A 8 -14.39 5.57 1.58
C ILE A 8 -13.36 5.60 2.72
N ALA A 9 -12.11 5.21 2.47
CA ALA A 9 -11.06 5.23 3.49
C ALA A 9 -10.81 6.64 4.03
N GLU A 10 -10.68 7.63 3.16
CA GLU A 10 -10.46 9.03 3.53
C GLU A 10 -11.66 9.59 4.32
N HIS A 11 -12.89 9.27 3.90
CA HIS A 11 -14.10 9.71 4.57
C HIS A 11 -14.15 9.20 6.02
N PHE A 12 -13.93 7.89 6.25
CA PHE A 12 -13.97 7.32 7.59
C PHE A 12 -12.78 7.72 8.45
N ASN A 13 -11.61 7.95 7.85
CA ASN A 13 -10.46 8.50 8.58
C ASN A 13 -10.77 9.92 9.08
N LYS A 14 -11.42 10.76 8.27
CA LYS A 14 -11.83 12.12 8.69
C LYS A 14 -12.96 12.12 9.72
N LEU A 15 -13.81 11.10 9.69
CA LEU A 15 -14.90 10.94 10.64
C LEU A 15 -14.41 10.50 12.04
N ASP A 16 -13.17 10.01 12.15
CA ASP A 16 -12.52 9.57 13.39
C ASP A 16 -13.35 8.54 14.17
N VAL A 17 -13.80 7.50 13.46
CA VAL A 17 -14.56 6.38 14.02
C VAL A 17 -13.82 5.06 13.77
N PRO A 18 -14.09 4.01 14.57
CA PRO A 18 -13.54 2.68 14.33
C PRO A 18 -13.76 2.23 12.88
N PHE A 19 -12.67 1.89 12.19
CA PHE A 19 -12.69 1.54 10.78
C PHE A 19 -11.60 0.51 10.44
N ILE A 20 -11.70 -0.12 9.27
CA ILE A 20 -10.73 -1.10 8.79
C ILE A 20 -10.05 -0.60 7.52
N TYR A 21 -8.73 -0.56 7.54
CA TYR A 21 -7.89 -0.14 6.42
C TYR A 21 -7.24 -1.35 5.77
N ARG A 22 -6.89 -1.20 4.49
CA ARG A 22 -6.01 -2.12 3.79
C ARG A 22 -4.65 -1.44 3.71
N VAL A 23 -3.75 -1.79 4.63
CA VAL A 23 -2.46 -1.12 4.77
C VAL A 23 -1.37 -1.90 4.05
N HIS A 24 -0.39 -1.16 3.55
CA HIS A 24 0.85 -1.71 3.02
C HIS A 24 1.98 -0.80 3.47
N GLU A 25 2.65 -1.23 4.53
CA GLU A 25 3.73 -0.46 5.17
C GLU A 25 4.93 -0.28 4.23
N GLN A 26 5.81 0.66 4.61
CA GLN A 26 7.08 0.79 3.94
C GLN A 26 7.89 -0.51 4.08
N PRO A 27 8.67 -0.88 3.06
CA PRO A 27 9.60 -2.01 3.16
C PRO A 27 10.58 -1.80 4.33
N LYS A 28 11.00 -2.90 4.98
CA LYS A 28 12.02 -2.81 6.05
C LYS A 28 13.35 -2.33 5.47
N SER A 29 14.02 -1.43 6.18
CA SER A 29 15.32 -0.85 5.79
C SER A 29 16.36 -1.90 5.41
N ASP A 30 16.46 -3.01 6.13
CA ASP A 30 17.37 -4.12 5.81
C ASP A 30 17.07 -4.77 4.45
N ARG A 31 15.79 -4.99 4.12
CA ARG A 31 15.40 -5.60 2.84
C ARG A 31 15.64 -4.65 1.67
N LEU A 32 15.43 -3.35 1.87
CA LEU A 32 15.70 -2.33 0.87
C LEU A 32 17.20 -2.18 0.62
N ARG A 33 18.01 -2.15 1.67
CA ARG A 33 19.48 -2.14 1.56
C ARG A 33 19.97 -3.32 0.73
N GLN A 34 19.54 -4.54 1.05
CA GLN A 34 19.89 -5.73 0.27
C GLN A 34 19.47 -5.63 -1.20
N PHE A 35 18.29 -5.08 -1.48
CA PHE A 35 17.84 -4.87 -2.86
C PHE A 35 18.70 -3.83 -3.59
N PHE A 36 19.07 -2.74 -2.93
CA PHE A 36 19.91 -1.69 -3.50
C PHE A 36 21.33 -2.16 -3.78
N ASP A 37 21.93 -2.90 -2.86
CA ASP A 37 23.23 -3.54 -3.05
C ASP A 37 23.18 -4.51 -4.24
N PHE A 38 22.09 -5.26 -4.37
CA PHE A 38 21.89 -6.19 -5.48
C PHE A 38 21.88 -5.47 -6.84
N ILE A 39 21.08 -4.40 -6.99
CA ILE A 39 20.94 -3.71 -8.29
C ILE A 39 22.15 -2.85 -8.65
N THR A 40 22.95 -2.43 -7.67
CA THR A 40 24.22 -1.73 -7.91
C THR A 40 25.19 -2.58 -8.73
N ASN A 41 25.14 -3.91 -8.59
CA ASN A 41 25.94 -4.85 -9.40
C ASN A 41 25.57 -4.83 -10.89
N PHE A 42 24.38 -4.31 -11.24
CA PHE A 42 23.91 -4.12 -12.61
C PHE A 42 24.16 -2.68 -13.11
N GLY A 43 24.90 -1.87 -12.36
CA GLY A 43 25.23 -0.49 -12.73
C GLY A 43 24.11 0.53 -12.45
N LEU A 44 23.02 0.12 -11.81
CA LEU A 44 21.90 1.00 -11.45
C LEU A 44 22.26 1.78 -10.18
N MET A 45 22.43 3.10 -10.31
CA MET A 45 22.74 3.96 -9.18
C MET A 45 21.48 4.64 -8.64
N ILE A 46 21.23 4.46 -7.34
CA ILE A 46 20.08 5.06 -6.67
C ILE A 46 20.50 6.33 -5.95
N LYS A 47 19.78 7.43 -6.20
CA LYS A 47 19.93 8.66 -5.43
C LYS A 47 19.04 8.58 -4.18
N GLY A 48 19.62 8.31 -3.02
CA GLY A 48 18.92 8.36 -1.72
C GLY A 48 19.58 7.52 -0.63
N THR A 49 19.32 7.86 0.63
CA THR A 49 19.63 7.02 1.80
C THR A 49 18.48 6.03 2.00
N GLY A 50 18.78 4.76 2.30
CA GLY A 50 17.78 3.68 2.42
C GLY A 50 16.81 3.80 3.61
N GLU A 51 16.69 4.98 4.22
CA GLU A 51 15.88 5.24 5.41
C GLU A 51 14.50 5.82 5.09
N ASP A 52 14.34 6.53 3.95
CA ASP A 52 13.04 7.06 3.49
C ASP A 52 12.93 6.96 1.97
N ILE A 53 12.46 5.82 1.48
CA ILE A 53 12.28 5.61 0.04
C ILE A 53 10.84 5.90 -0.33
N HIS A 54 10.64 6.79 -1.29
CA HIS A 54 9.33 7.03 -1.87
C HIS A 54 8.98 5.94 -2.91
N PRO A 55 7.72 5.50 -3.05
CA PRO A 55 7.30 4.54 -4.07
C PRO A 55 7.76 4.89 -5.50
N SER A 56 7.81 6.19 -5.81
CA SER A 56 8.31 6.71 -7.11
C SER A 56 9.76 6.32 -7.42
N THR A 57 10.60 6.09 -6.40
CA THR A 57 11.98 5.65 -6.61
C THR A 57 12.02 4.23 -7.17
N LEU A 58 11.19 3.34 -6.62
CA LEU A 58 11.06 1.97 -7.13
C LEU A 58 10.45 1.95 -8.52
N GLN A 59 9.48 2.84 -8.80
CA GLN A 59 8.90 2.98 -10.13
C GLN A 59 9.93 3.41 -11.18
N LYS A 60 10.84 4.34 -10.85
CA LYS A 60 11.93 4.74 -11.75
C LYS A 60 12.87 3.59 -12.07
N ILE A 61 13.25 2.79 -11.07
CA ILE A 61 14.08 1.59 -11.27
C ILE A 61 13.37 0.64 -12.22
N GLN A 62 12.06 0.41 -12.03
CA GLN A 62 11.28 -0.48 -12.89
C GLN A 62 11.22 -0.01 -14.35
N GLN A 63 11.18 1.31 -14.59
CA GLN A 63 11.23 1.91 -15.93
C GLN A 63 12.63 1.80 -16.55
N GLU A 64 13.69 1.98 -15.76
CA GLU A 64 15.08 1.91 -16.23
C GLU A 64 15.47 0.51 -16.69
N VAL A 65 14.94 -0.52 -16.03
CA VAL A 65 15.20 -1.94 -16.38
C VAL A 65 14.24 -2.49 -17.43
N GLU A 66 13.27 -1.72 -17.90
CA GLU A 66 12.29 -2.19 -18.86
C GLU A 66 12.94 -2.56 -20.20
N GLY A 67 12.71 -3.79 -20.66
CA GLY A 67 13.31 -4.32 -21.89
C GLY A 67 14.73 -4.84 -21.74
N GLN A 68 15.36 -4.70 -20.56
CA GLN A 68 16.70 -5.25 -20.29
C GLN A 68 16.65 -6.76 -19.99
N PRO A 69 17.72 -7.53 -20.29
CA PRO A 69 17.80 -8.96 -19.96
C PRO A 69 17.55 -9.27 -18.48
N GLU A 70 17.98 -8.37 -17.59
CA GLU A 70 17.88 -8.48 -16.13
C GLU A 70 16.54 -8.00 -15.55
N GLN A 71 15.62 -7.47 -16.36
CA GLN A 71 14.33 -6.94 -15.91
C GLN A 71 13.62 -7.91 -14.96
N MET A 72 13.51 -9.18 -15.36
CA MET A 72 12.77 -10.19 -14.61
C MET A 72 13.35 -10.42 -13.21
N VAL A 73 14.68 -10.51 -13.09
CA VAL A 73 15.32 -10.78 -11.80
C VAL A 73 15.24 -9.56 -10.88
N ILE A 74 15.43 -8.35 -11.43
CA ILE A 74 15.34 -7.11 -10.67
C ILE A 74 13.91 -6.87 -10.19
N SER A 75 12.90 -7.00 -11.05
CA SER A 75 11.49 -6.89 -10.65
C SER A 75 11.11 -7.89 -9.56
N THR A 76 11.59 -9.13 -9.67
CA THR A 76 11.31 -10.17 -8.67
C THR A 76 11.94 -9.83 -7.31
N MET A 77 13.20 -9.38 -7.32
CA MET A 77 13.90 -8.96 -6.10
C MET A 77 13.25 -7.72 -5.48
N MET A 78 12.83 -6.76 -6.30
CA MET A 78 12.10 -5.58 -5.86
C MET A 78 10.82 -5.96 -5.13
N LEU A 79 9.97 -6.81 -5.73
CA LEU A 79 8.73 -7.27 -5.11
C LEU A 79 8.98 -8.02 -3.79
N ARG A 80 10.05 -8.83 -3.71
CA ARG A 80 10.43 -9.55 -2.48
C ARG A 80 10.91 -8.63 -1.36
N SER A 81 11.42 -7.45 -1.69
CA SER A 81 11.83 -6.46 -0.69
C SER A 81 10.62 -5.82 0.03
N MET A 82 9.45 -5.78 -0.63
CA MET A 82 8.23 -5.15 -0.12
C MET A 82 7.61 -5.91 1.07
N GLN A 83 6.73 -5.22 1.81
CA GLN A 83 5.91 -5.86 2.84
C GLN A 83 4.67 -6.52 2.21
N GLN A 84 4.04 -7.44 2.94
CA GLN A 84 2.72 -7.93 2.56
C GLN A 84 1.66 -6.95 3.05
N ALA A 85 0.69 -6.62 2.20
CA ALA A 85 -0.45 -5.83 2.62
C ALA A 85 -1.34 -6.62 3.60
N LYS A 86 -1.80 -5.96 4.66
CA LYS A 86 -2.64 -6.54 5.71
C LYS A 86 -3.86 -5.66 5.98
N TYR A 87 -4.80 -6.17 6.77
CA TYR A 87 -5.88 -5.34 7.31
C TYR A 87 -5.49 -4.90 8.71
N ASP A 88 -5.79 -3.65 9.02
CA ASP A 88 -5.40 -2.99 10.28
C ASP A 88 -6.46 -1.94 10.62
N ASP A 89 -6.66 -1.66 11.91
CA ASP A 89 -7.56 -0.61 12.39
C ASP A 89 -6.88 0.76 12.41
N ILE A 90 -5.54 0.77 12.32
CA ILE A 90 -4.74 1.99 12.19
C ILE A 90 -4.45 2.26 10.71
N ASN A 91 -4.67 3.50 10.27
CA ASN A 91 -4.25 3.91 8.93
C ASN A 91 -2.73 4.13 8.87
N LEU A 92 -2.03 3.21 8.21
CA LEU A 92 -0.59 3.29 7.94
C LEU A 92 -0.26 3.60 6.47
N GLY A 93 -1.28 3.96 5.68
CA GLY A 93 -1.18 4.14 4.24
C GLY A 93 -0.96 2.84 3.45
N HIS A 94 -0.83 2.99 2.14
CA HIS A 94 -0.60 1.89 1.20
C HIS A 94 0.55 2.20 0.24
N PHE A 95 1.77 1.90 0.68
CA PHE A 95 3.02 2.20 -0.04
C PHE A 95 3.01 1.68 -1.49
N GLY A 96 2.57 0.43 -1.73
CA GLY A 96 2.55 -0.14 -3.09
C GLY A 96 1.58 0.54 -4.07
N LEU A 97 0.62 1.34 -3.56
CA LEU A 97 -0.31 2.13 -4.37
C LEU A 97 0.00 3.64 -4.30
N SER A 98 1.01 4.04 -3.51
CA SER A 98 1.27 5.45 -3.20
C SER A 98 0.04 6.20 -2.69
N ALA A 99 -0.81 5.53 -1.90
CA ALA A 99 -2.06 6.09 -1.37
C ALA A 99 -1.97 6.29 0.15
N GLU A 100 -2.40 7.47 0.63
CA GLU A 100 -2.45 7.81 2.06
C GLU A 100 -3.63 7.16 2.78
N TYR A 101 -4.76 7.02 2.08
CA TYR A 101 -5.99 6.40 2.60
C TYR A 101 -6.40 5.25 1.68
N TYR A 102 -6.45 4.03 2.20
CA TYR A 102 -6.90 2.90 1.39
C TYR A 102 -7.62 1.83 2.21
N THR A 103 -8.75 1.36 1.69
CA THR A 103 -9.49 0.22 2.21
C THR A 103 -10.05 -0.61 1.05
N HIS A 104 -10.56 -1.79 1.34
CA HIS A 104 -11.36 -2.53 0.36
C HIS A 104 -12.84 -2.33 0.63
N PHE A 105 -13.56 -1.82 -0.37
CA PHE A 105 -15.00 -1.55 -0.27
C PHE A 105 -15.81 -2.23 -1.38
N THR A 106 -15.22 -2.43 -2.55
CA THR A 106 -15.97 -2.69 -3.78
C THR A 106 -16.24 -4.18 -4.09
N SER A 107 -16.08 -5.11 -3.13
CA SER A 107 -16.32 -6.55 -3.35
C SER A 107 -16.86 -7.29 -2.11
N PRO A 108 -17.95 -6.83 -1.47
CA PRO A 108 -18.49 -7.42 -0.23
C PRO A 108 -18.96 -8.87 -0.35
N ILE A 109 -19.30 -9.34 -1.56
CA ILE A 109 -19.74 -10.73 -1.79
C ILE A 109 -18.62 -11.75 -1.54
N ARG A 110 -17.35 -11.36 -1.74
CA ARG A 110 -16.21 -12.28 -1.77
C ARG A 110 -15.04 -11.88 -0.88
N ARG A 111 -15.19 -10.80 -0.10
CA ARG A 111 -14.18 -10.31 0.85
C ARG A 111 -14.88 -9.83 2.11
N TYR A 112 -14.59 -10.51 3.23
CA TYR A 112 -15.21 -10.19 4.52
C TYR A 112 -14.90 -8.75 5.01
N PRO A 113 -13.70 -8.19 4.82
CA PRO A 113 -13.42 -6.79 5.17
C PRO A 113 -14.32 -5.79 4.44
N ASP A 114 -14.60 -5.99 3.15
CA ASP A 114 -15.55 -5.16 2.41
C ASP A 114 -16.96 -5.25 3.03
N LEU A 115 -17.39 -6.44 3.45
CA LEU A 115 -18.69 -6.59 4.15
C LEU A 115 -18.72 -5.82 5.47
N ILE A 116 -17.61 -5.79 6.23
CA ILE A 116 -17.48 -4.98 7.45
C ILE A 116 -17.63 -3.50 7.09
N VAL A 117 -16.91 -3.01 6.07
CA VAL A 117 -17.01 -1.60 5.62
C VAL A 117 -18.45 -1.23 5.27
N HIS A 118 -19.19 -2.08 4.56
CA HIS A 118 -20.60 -1.85 4.24
C HIS A 118 -21.48 -1.74 5.50
N ARG A 119 -21.21 -2.57 6.52
CA ARG A 119 -21.92 -2.51 7.81
C ARG A 119 -21.60 -1.23 8.58
N LEU A 120 -20.34 -0.79 8.58
CA LEU A 120 -19.92 0.46 9.22
C LEU A 120 -20.54 1.67 8.52
N ILE A 121 -20.62 1.68 7.18
CA ILE A 121 -21.35 2.70 6.42
C ILE A 121 -22.80 2.77 6.88
N ARG A 122 -23.48 1.63 7.01
CA ARG A 122 -24.85 1.59 7.50
C ARG A 122 -24.96 2.12 8.95
N LYS A 123 -24.11 1.65 9.86
CA LYS A 123 -24.10 2.06 11.27
C LYS A 123 -23.89 3.58 11.41
N TYR A 124 -22.83 4.10 10.80
CA TYR A 124 -22.40 5.48 11.03
C TYR A 124 -23.15 6.50 10.16
N LEU A 125 -23.44 6.21 8.90
CA LEU A 125 -24.02 7.20 7.98
C LEU A 125 -25.54 7.10 7.84
N ILE A 126 -26.10 5.89 7.96
CA ILE A 126 -27.54 5.66 7.80
C ILE A 126 -28.24 5.68 9.16
N GLU A 127 -27.74 4.87 10.10
CA GLU A 127 -28.31 4.75 11.45
C GLU A 127 -27.81 5.85 12.39
N LYS A 128 -26.72 6.53 12.03
CA LYS A 128 -26.10 7.63 12.80
C LYS A 128 -25.74 7.24 14.24
N SER A 129 -25.45 5.96 14.49
CA SER A 129 -24.98 5.48 15.78
C SER A 129 -23.46 5.53 15.82
N MET A 130 -22.93 6.48 16.60
CA MET A 130 -21.49 6.67 16.83
C MET A 130 -21.02 5.98 18.12
N ASP A 131 -21.88 5.16 18.72
CA ASP A 131 -21.62 4.51 20.00
C ASP A 131 -20.62 3.36 19.79
N ASN A 132 -19.64 3.25 20.69
CA ASN A 132 -18.70 2.13 20.74
C ASN A 132 -19.36 0.86 21.27
#